data_AF-A0A1L9VSP4-F1
#
_entry.id   AF-A0A1L9VSP4-F1
#
_cell.length_a   1.000
_cell.length_b   1.000
_cell.length_c   1.000
_cell.angle_alpha   90.00
_cell.angle_beta   90.00
_cell.angle_gamma   90.00
#
_symmetry.space_group_name_H-M   'P 1'
#
loop_
_entity.id
_entity.type
_entity.pdbx_description
1 polymer ?
#
loop_
_entity_poly.entity_id
_entity_poly.type
_entity_poly.pdbx_seq_one_letter_code
_entity_poly.pdbx_strand_id
1 'polypeptide(L)'
;MQAFLFGDQPGQVHQLHHPGAELDIHCDVARHEMTLRETVGGDPRVNPSATRYDVHLNPKNSRLLNIEGLADNSIMLTIEIRPEACKARGHGLRLETKVWSFRPAYTDSKLHNEFYLCDWPRMILRVHLPESRFWGWKTVAMLLVTFERLTWGGLRIVADIKGMTVADLNWRQVEQSMWIESKRDVLVREVIREEKLKSERAVEPGPYELWF
;
A
#
# COMPACT_ATOMS: atom_id res chain seq x y z
N MET A 1 1.36 -11.58 13.12
CA MET A 1 1.08 -10.18 12.72
C MET A 1 0.12 -9.60 13.73
N GLN A 2 0.26 -8.32 14.09
CA GLN A 2 -0.67 -7.65 14.99
C GLN A 2 -1.24 -6.43 14.29
N ALA A 3 -2.54 -6.21 14.45
CA ALA A 3 -3.20 -5.01 13.93
C ALA A 3 -4.14 -4.42 14.97
N PHE A 4 -4.20 -3.10 14.98
CA PHE A 4 -5.00 -2.29 15.87
C PHE A 4 -5.65 -1.15 15.09
N LEU A 5 -6.90 -0.86 15.41
CA LEU A 5 -7.66 0.27 14.90
C LEU A 5 -7.80 1.30 16.02
N PHE A 6 -7.52 2.56 15.72
CA PHE A 6 -7.61 3.67 16.66
C PHE A 6 -8.61 4.71 16.17
N GLY A 7 -9.45 5.21 17.09
CA GLY A 7 -10.33 6.35 16.87
C GLY A 7 -9.71 7.65 17.39
N ASP A 8 -10.52 8.71 17.41
CA ASP A 8 -10.09 10.03 17.90
C ASP A 8 -10.18 10.16 19.42
N GLN A 9 -11.05 9.38 20.08
CA GLN A 9 -11.27 9.47 21.52
C GLN A 9 -10.36 8.51 22.31
N PRO A 10 -9.89 8.92 23.52
CA PRO A 10 -9.20 8.01 24.42
C PRO A 10 -10.04 6.74 24.67
N GLY A 11 -9.43 5.56 24.53
CA GLY A 11 -10.11 4.28 24.69
C GLY A 11 -10.79 3.74 23.42
N GLN A 12 -10.86 4.51 22.33
CA GLN A 12 -11.22 3.98 21.01
C GLN A 12 -10.06 3.20 20.42
N VAL A 13 -9.91 1.96 20.89
CA VAL A 13 -8.92 1.01 20.39
C VAL A 13 -9.59 -0.34 20.16
N HIS A 14 -9.56 -0.83 18.94
CA HIS A 14 -9.96 -2.19 18.60
C HIS A 14 -8.73 -3.02 18.22
N GLN A 15 -8.58 -4.16 18.87
CA GLN A 15 -7.61 -5.17 18.48
C GLN A 15 -8.20 -6.05 17.37
N LEU A 16 -7.50 -6.16 16.24
CA LEU A 16 -7.99 -6.88 15.05
C LEU A 16 -7.43 -8.30 14.91
N HIS A 17 -6.55 -8.71 15.82
CA HIS A 17 -5.95 -10.05 15.84
C HIS A 17 -6.42 -10.79 17.09
N HIS A 18 -6.65 -12.10 16.98
CA HIS A 18 -7.07 -12.91 18.12
C HIS A 18 -6.65 -14.38 17.97
N PRO A 19 -6.58 -15.16 19.07
CA PRO A 19 -6.32 -16.59 18.98
C PRO A 19 -7.39 -17.30 18.13
N GLY A 20 -6.96 -18.22 17.27
CA GLY A 20 -7.86 -18.98 16.40
C GLY A 20 -8.17 -18.33 15.04
N ALA A 21 -7.60 -17.14 14.78
CA ALA A 21 -7.60 -16.53 13.45
C ALA A 21 -6.19 -16.15 13.00
N GLU A 22 -5.95 -16.26 11.70
CA GLU A 22 -4.74 -15.78 11.05
C GLU A 22 -5.02 -14.46 10.34
N LEU A 23 -4.16 -13.46 10.57
CA LEU A 23 -4.26 -12.14 9.97
C LEU A 23 -3.07 -11.91 9.02
N ASP A 24 -3.36 -11.45 7.82
CA ASP A 24 -2.40 -11.27 6.71
C ASP A 24 -2.62 -10.00 5.90
N ILE A 25 -1.58 -9.60 5.17
CA ILE A 25 -1.64 -8.51 4.19
C ILE A 25 -1.27 -9.04 2.81
N HIS A 26 -2.10 -8.69 1.82
CA HIS A 26 -1.83 -8.95 0.41
C HIS A 26 -1.78 -7.62 -0.33
N CYS A 27 -0.77 -7.41 -1.17
CA CYS A 27 -0.66 -6.20 -1.99
C CYS A 27 -0.82 -6.58 -3.47
N ASP A 28 -1.85 -6.04 -4.10
CA ASP A 28 -2.02 -6.03 -5.55
C ASP A 28 -1.56 -4.65 -6.07
N VAL A 29 -0.30 -4.61 -6.51
CA VAL A 29 0.32 -3.38 -7.00
C VAL A 29 -0.34 -2.92 -8.31
N ALA A 30 -0.80 -3.85 -9.16
CA ALA A 30 -1.48 -3.54 -10.42
C ALA A 30 -2.81 -2.81 -10.21
N ARG A 31 -3.51 -3.14 -9.13
CA ARG A 31 -4.79 -2.52 -8.75
C ARG A 31 -4.64 -1.38 -7.75
N HIS A 32 -3.42 -1.07 -7.30
CA HIS A 32 -3.17 -0.14 -6.19
C HIS A 32 -4.04 -0.48 -4.97
N GLU A 33 -4.05 -1.76 -4.60
CA GLU A 33 -4.91 -2.29 -3.54
C GLU A 33 -4.12 -3.13 -2.54
N MET A 34 -4.40 -2.91 -1.26
CA MET A 34 -3.96 -3.72 -0.14
C MET A 34 -5.18 -4.42 0.45
N THR A 35 -5.14 -5.74 0.57
CA THR A 35 -6.15 -6.51 1.30
C THR A 35 -5.62 -6.85 2.68
N LEU A 36 -6.35 -6.42 3.72
CA LEU A 36 -6.20 -6.96 5.06
C LEU A 36 -7.10 -8.19 5.18
N ARG A 37 -6.50 -9.35 5.41
CA ARG A 37 -7.16 -10.65 5.36
C ARG A 37 -7.17 -11.29 6.73
N GLU A 38 -8.33 -11.78 7.15
CA GLU A 38 -8.50 -12.61 8.33
C GLU A 38 -9.05 -13.97 7.92
N THR A 39 -8.44 -15.05 8.38
CA THR A 39 -8.93 -16.41 8.22
C THR A 39 -9.27 -16.97 9.60
N VAL A 40 -10.56 -17.14 9.88
CA VAL A 40 -11.09 -17.66 11.15
C VAL A 40 -11.35 -19.16 11.03
N GLY A 41 -10.99 -19.94 12.05
CA GLY A 41 -11.22 -21.39 12.09
C GLY A 41 -10.06 -22.24 11.59
N GLY A 42 -8.90 -21.63 11.34
CA GLY A 42 -7.67 -22.33 10.92
C GLY A 42 -7.56 -22.55 9.41
N ASP A 43 -6.66 -23.47 9.00
CA ASP A 43 -6.40 -23.74 7.58
C ASP A 43 -7.65 -24.34 6.91
N PRO A 44 -8.23 -23.71 5.87
CA PRO A 44 -9.39 -24.22 5.15
C PRO A 44 -9.15 -25.60 4.49
N ARG A 45 -7.89 -26.01 4.30
CA ARG A 45 -7.55 -27.37 3.81
C ARG A 45 -7.77 -28.44 4.87
N VAL A 46 -7.71 -28.06 6.14
CA VAL A 46 -7.82 -28.97 7.30
C VAL A 46 -9.19 -28.82 7.95
N ASN A 47 -9.74 -27.61 7.99
CA ASN A 47 -11.03 -27.31 8.57
C ASN A 47 -11.99 -26.69 7.53
N PRO A 48 -13.00 -27.44 7.05
CA PRO A 48 -13.96 -26.93 6.07
C PRO A 48 -14.88 -25.84 6.63
N SER A 49 -14.92 -25.62 7.95
CA SER A 49 -15.66 -24.51 8.57
C SER A 49 -14.89 -23.19 8.58
N ALA A 50 -13.66 -23.15 8.06
CA ALA A 50 -12.89 -21.92 7.99
C ALA A 50 -13.61 -20.87 7.14
N THR A 51 -13.47 -19.62 7.54
CA THR A 51 -14.06 -18.47 6.82
C THR A 51 -13.00 -17.39 6.67
N ARG A 52 -12.92 -16.81 5.47
CA ARG A 52 -11.99 -15.74 5.13
C ARG A 52 -12.74 -14.42 4.93
N TYR A 53 -12.22 -13.37 5.55
CA TYR A 53 -12.69 -12.00 5.44
C TYR A 53 -11.58 -11.13 4.88
N ASP A 54 -11.86 -10.45 3.78
CA ASP A 54 -10.92 -9.60 3.06
C ASP A 54 -11.45 -8.17 3.06
N VAL A 55 -10.78 -7.26 3.77
CA VAL A 55 -11.06 -5.82 3.73
C VAL A 55 -10.08 -5.16 2.79
N HIS A 56 -10.60 -4.47 1.77
CA HIS A 56 -9.78 -3.86 0.71
C HIS A 56 -9.54 -2.37 0.98
N LEU A 57 -8.27 -2.00 0.99
CA LEU A 57 -7.75 -0.66 1.19
C LEU A 57 -7.04 -0.20 -0.08
N ASN A 58 -7.37 1.00 -0.55
CA ASN A 58 -6.76 1.61 -1.73
C ASN A 58 -6.67 3.14 -1.54
N PRO A 59 -5.97 3.87 -2.42
CA PRO A 59 -5.82 5.32 -2.31
C PRO A 59 -7.13 6.13 -2.24
N LYS A 60 -8.25 5.57 -2.73
CA LYS A 60 -9.57 6.23 -2.72
C LYS A 60 -10.22 6.20 -1.35
N ASN A 61 -10.00 5.14 -0.57
CA ASN A 61 -10.63 4.96 0.75
C ASN A 61 -9.66 5.07 1.93
N SER A 62 -8.35 5.10 1.65
CA SER A 62 -7.31 5.13 2.67
C SER A 62 -6.08 5.90 2.21
N ARG A 63 -5.22 6.25 3.16
CA ARG A 63 -3.98 6.99 2.94
C ARG A 63 -2.86 6.42 3.80
N LEU A 64 -1.74 6.10 3.17
CA LEU A 64 -0.52 5.74 3.88
C LEU A 64 0.06 6.97 4.59
N LEU A 65 0.09 6.91 5.93
CA LEU A 65 0.69 7.94 6.77
C LEU A 65 2.16 7.64 7.09
N ASN A 66 2.48 6.37 7.36
CA ASN A 66 3.83 5.96 7.71
C ASN A 66 4.14 4.49 7.38
N ILE A 67 5.39 4.21 7.02
CA ILE A 67 6.02 2.90 7.09
C ILE A 67 7.33 3.06 7.85
N GLU A 68 7.38 2.56 9.06
CA GLU A 68 8.55 2.66 9.93
C GLU A 68 9.20 1.30 10.06
N GLY A 69 10.53 1.27 9.95
CA GLY A 69 11.32 0.11 10.29
C GLY A 69 11.72 0.14 11.76
N LEU A 70 11.38 -0.91 12.50
CA LEU A 70 11.71 -1.04 13.92
C LEU A 70 13.08 -1.70 14.09
N ALA A 71 13.67 -1.54 15.28
CA ALA A 71 15.02 -2.04 15.60
C ALA A 71 15.17 -3.57 15.46
N ASP A 72 14.07 -4.32 15.53
CA ASP A 72 14.02 -5.77 15.36
C ASP A 72 13.77 -6.20 13.91
N ASN A 73 13.97 -5.31 12.93
CA ASN A 73 13.65 -5.49 11.52
C ASN A 73 12.17 -5.77 11.22
N SER A 74 11.25 -5.61 12.17
CA SER A 74 9.84 -5.57 11.85
C SER A 74 9.46 -4.21 11.25
N ILE A 75 8.29 -4.12 10.62
CA ILE A 75 7.78 -2.83 10.12
C ILE A 75 6.44 -2.47 10.77
N MET A 76 6.27 -1.20 11.07
CA MET A 76 5.01 -0.61 11.52
C MET A 76 4.40 0.21 10.39
N LEU A 77 3.26 -0.28 9.91
CA LEU A 77 2.44 0.38 8.90
C LEU A 77 1.37 1.22 9.59
N THR A 78 1.26 2.50 9.25
CA THR A 78 0.19 3.38 9.74
C THR A 78 -0.61 3.91 8.55
N ILE A 79 -1.89 3.55 8.52
CA ILE A 79 -2.84 3.91 7.46
C ILE A 79 -3.99 4.69 8.09
N GLU A 80 -4.34 5.81 7.48
CA GLU A 80 -5.57 6.52 7.78
C GLU A 80 -6.69 6.04 6.86
N ILE A 81 -7.84 5.71 7.42
CA ILE A 81 -9.06 5.53 6.65
C ILE A 81 -9.67 6.90 6.43
N ARG A 82 -9.97 7.19 5.17
CA ARG A 82 -10.49 8.50 4.80
C ARG A 82 -11.88 8.70 5.41
N PRO A 83 -12.23 9.90 5.89
CA PRO A 83 -13.53 10.17 6.50
C PRO A 83 -14.70 9.78 5.58
N GLU A 84 -14.56 9.91 4.27
CA GLU A 84 -15.57 9.49 3.29
C GLU A 84 -15.85 7.98 3.35
N ALA A 85 -14.82 7.18 3.65
CA ALA A 85 -14.96 5.74 3.83
C ALA A 85 -15.44 5.33 5.22
N CYS A 86 -15.37 6.25 6.20
CA CYS A 86 -15.91 6.07 7.55
C CYS A 86 -17.41 6.45 7.66
N LYS A 87 -17.95 7.22 6.71
CA LYS A 87 -19.22 7.98 6.88
C LYS A 87 -20.52 7.16 7.00
N ALA A 88 -20.50 5.85 6.82
CA ALA A 88 -21.60 4.93 7.17
C ALA A 88 -21.13 3.47 7.02
N ARG A 89 -21.74 2.54 7.76
CA ARG A 89 -21.46 1.08 7.75
C ARG A 89 -21.01 0.59 6.37
N GLY A 90 -19.72 0.29 6.22
CA GLY A 90 -19.20 -0.36 5.02
C GLY A 90 -19.27 0.43 3.70
N HIS A 91 -19.65 1.71 3.68
CA HIS A 91 -19.99 2.40 2.43
C HIS A 91 -18.81 3.05 1.67
N GLY A 92 -17.57 2.90 2.15
CA GLY A 92 -16.37 3.17 1.35
C GLY A 92 -15.27 2.12 1.45
N LEU A 93 -15.46 1.12 2.32
CA LEU A 93 -14.59 -0.05 2.39
C LEU A 93 -15.28 -1.23 1.69
N ARG A 94 -14.51 -2.05 0.98
CA ARG A 94 -15.03 -3.28 0.38
C ARG A 94 -14.67 -4.44 1.29
N LEU A 95 -15.68 -5.26 1.61
CA LEU A 95 -15.51 -6.53 2.32
C LEU A 95 -15.86 -7.67 1.36
N GLU A 96 -14.93 -8.61 1.17
CA GLU A 96 -15.20 -9.90 0.54
C GLU A 96 -15.20 -10.98 1.62
N THR A 97 -16.22 -11.86 1.60
CA THR A 97 -16.28 -13.02 2.49
C THR A 97 -16.26 -14.29 1.67
N LYS A 98 -15.36 -15.21 2.02
CA LYS A 98 -15.28 -16.53 1.42
C LYS A 98 -15.47 -17.59 2.49
N VAL A 99 -16.49 -18.42 2.30
CA VAL A 99 -16.87 -19.52 3.19
C VAL A 99 -16.61 -20.83 2.45
N TRP A 100 -16.00 -21.81 3.12
CA TRP A 100 -15.73 -23.14 2.54
C TRP A 100 -16.75 -24.21 2.97
N SER A 101 -17.81 -23.80 3.66
CA SER A 101 -18.91 -24.64 4.13
C SER A 101 -20.26 -24.17 3.60
N PHE A 102 -21.24 -25.06 3.63
CA PHE A 102 -22.65 -24.73 3.36
C PHE A 102 -23.34 -24.01 4.53
N ARG A 103 -22.68 -23.94 5.70
CA ARG A 103 -23.15 -23.22 6.89
C ARG A 103 -22.11 -22.18 7.28
N PRO A 104 -22.36 -20.89 7.04
CA PRO A 104 -21.42 -19.86 7.40
C PRO A 104 -21.28 -19.73 8.92
N ALA A 105 -20.04 -19.79 9.40
CA ALA A 105 -19.70 -19.46 10.77
C ALA A 105 -19.60 -17.93 10.91
N TYR A 106 -20.75 -17.25 10.83
CA TYR A 106 -20.81 -15.83 11.13
C TYR A 106 -20.81 -15.66 12.63
N THR A 107 -19.71 -15.23 13.25
CA THR A 107 -19.81 -14.53 14.56
C THR A 107 -18.50 -13.88 15.01
N ASP A 108 -17.33 -14.45 14.71
CA ASP A 108 -16.13 -14.10 15.49
C ASP A 108 -15.08 -13.22 14.76
N SER A 109 -15.32 -12.84 13.49
CA SER A 109 -14.34 -12.05 12.73
C SER A 109 -14.14 -10.66 13.31
N LYS A 110 -12.90 -10.36 13.70
CA LYS A 110 -12.53 -9.02 14.17
C LYS A 110 -12.41 -8.02 13.03
N LEU A 111 -12.03 -8.44 11.82
CA LEU A 111 -12.04 -7.56 10.65
C LEU A 111 -13.46 -7.14 10.25
N HIS A 112 -14.42 -8.05 10.30
CA HIS A 112 -15.80 -7.70 10.01
C HIS A 112 -16.39 -6.83 11.12
N ASN A 113 -16.33 -7.29 12.36
CA ASN A 113 -17.08 -6.67 13.47
C ASN A 113 -16.42 -5.38 13.97
N GLU A 114 -15.10 -5.35 14.12
CA GLU A 114 -14.39 -4.25 14.79
C GLU A 114 -13.75 -3.27 13.81
N PHE A 115 -13.64 -3.63 12.53
CA PHE A 115 -13.06 -2.74 11.51
C PHE A 115 -14.07 -2.34 10.43
N TYR A 116 -14.65 -3.30 9.71
CA TYR A 116 -15.58 -2.97 8.62
C TYR A 116 -16.89 -2.34 9.11
N LEU A 117 -17.43 -2.82 10.24
CA LEU A 117 -18.65 -2.29 10.85
C LEU A 117 -18.40 -1.13 11.82
N CYS A 118 -17.14 -0.75 12.05
CA CYS A 118 -16.80 0.36 12.92
C CYS A 118 -17.34 1.68 12.34
N ASP A 119 -17.97 2.48 13.21
CA ASP A 119 -18.64 3.73 12.86
C ASP A 119 -17.88 4.97 13.35
N TRP A 120 -16.62 4.81 13.73
CA TRP A 120 -15.81 5.94 14.18
C TRP A 120 -15.59 6.95 13.05
N PRO A 121 -15.74 8.26 13.33
CA PRO A 121 -15.66 9.30 12.30
C PRO A 121 -14.27 9.39 11.65
N ARG A 122 -13.25 8.95 12.38
CA ARG A 122 -11.88 8.81 11.91
C ARG A 122 -11.31 7.51 12.44
N MET A 123 -10.55 6.82 11.59
CA MET A 123 -9.91 5.57 11.94
C MET A 123 -8.46 5.56 11.47
N ILE A 124 -7.55 5.21 12.37
CA ILE A 124 -6.15 4.93 12.07
C ILE A 124 -5.91 3.45 12.28
N LEU A 125 -5.59 2.75 11.19
CA LEU A 125 -5.13 1.37 11.22
C LEU A 125 -3.62 1.34 11.41
N ARG A 126 -3.16 0.66 12.44
CA ARG A 126 -1.75 0.31 12.63
C ARG A 126 -1.56 -1.19 12.50
N VAL A 127 -0.60 -1.59 11.67
CA VAL A 127 -0.24 -2.98 11.47
C VAL A 127 1.25 -3.18 11.74
N HIS A 128 1.54 -4.05 12.70
CA HIS A 128 2.87 -4.55 12.98
C HIS A 128 3.10 -5.84 12.18
N LEU A 129 4.05 -5.77 11.25
CA LEU A 129 4.50 -6.87 10.41
C LEU A 129 5.86 -7.36 10.92
N PRO A 130 5.94 -8.53 11.57
CA PRO A 130 7.22 -9.08 12.01
C PRO A 130 8.07 -9.51 10.81
N GLU A 131 9.40 -9.48 10.94
CA GLU A 131 10.38 -9.78 9.87
C GLU A 131 10.05 -11.09 9.12
N SER A 132 9.61 -12.12 9.85
CA SER A 132 9.26 -13.44 9.31
C SER A 132 8.05 -13.45 8.36
N ARG A 133 7.28 -12.36 8.27
CA ARG A 133 6.04 -12.29 7.49
C ARG A 133 6.15 -11.40 6.26
N PHE A 134 7.33 -10.90 5.91
CA PHE A 134 7.53 -10.09 4.70
C PHE A 134 8.93 -10.27 4.09
N TRP A 135 9.14 -9.66 2.91
CA TRP A 135 10.38 -9.81 2.13
C TRP A 135 11.18 -8.52 2.07
N GLY A 136 11.55 -7.99 3.25
CA GLY A 136 12.39 -6.80 3.36
C GLY A 136 11.88 -5.61 2.53
N TRP A 137 12.83 -4.98 1.81
CA TRP A 137 12.59 -3.84 0.93
C TRP A 137 11.60 -4.09 -0.22
N LYS A 138 11.44 -5.34 -0.67
CA LYS A 138 10.44 -5.67 -1.69
C LYS A 138 9.03 -5.41 -1.19
N THR A 139 8.72 -5.79 0.04
CA THR A 139 7.41 -5.52 0.63
C THR A 139 7.20 -4.02 0.85
N VAL A 140 8.23 -3.30 1.30
CA VAL A 140 8.19 -1.84 1.44
C VAL A 140 7.88 -1.17 0.11
N ALA A 141 8.58 -1.55 -0.96
CA ALA A 141 8.35 -1.01 -2.31
C ALA A 141 6.92 -1.29 -2.80
N MET A 142 6.42 -2.51 -2.59
CA MET A 142 5.05 -2.88 -2.96
C MET A 142 4.02 -2.03 -2.22
N LEU A 143 4.14 -1.86 -0.90
CA LEU A 143 3.25 -1.01 -0.10
C LEU A 143 3.28 0.44 -0.58
N LEU A 144 4.46 0.99 -0.88
CA LEU A 144 4.60 2.35 -1.37
C LEU A 144 3.90 2.55 -2.72
N VAL A 145 4.04 1.62 -3.67
CA VAL A 145 3.30 1.73 -4.95
C VAL A 145 1.81 1.49 -4.76
N THR A 146 1.41 0.53 -3.93
CA THR A 146 0.00 0.26 -3.63
C THR A 146 -0.72 1.52 -3.14
N PHE A 147 -0.05 2.38 -2.36
CA PHE A 147 -0.59 3.66 -1.89
C PHE A 147 -0.14 4.88 -2.71
N GLU A 148 0.31 4.67 -3.96
CA GLU A 148 0.71 5.73 -4.90
C GLU A 148 1.81 6.69 -4.38
N ARG A 149 2.62 6.23 -3.42
CA ARG A 149 3.80 6.96 -2.93
C ARG A 149 5.03 6.76 -3.80
N LEU A 150 5.01 5.74 -4.63
CA LEU A 150 6.10 5.38 -5.53
C LEU A 150 5.53 5.01 -6.89
N THR A 151 6.28 5.26 -7.95
CA THR A 151 5.93 4.81 -9.30
C THR A 151 6.37 3.36 -9.52
N TRP A 152 5.87 2.73 -10.58
CA TRP A 152 6.33 1.41 -11.03
C TRP A 152 7.84 1.35 -11.32
N GLY A 153 8.42 2.43 -11.85
CA GLY A 153 9.87 2.53 -12.06
C GLY A 153 10.62 2.52 -10.72
N GLY A 154 10.13 3.32 -9.76
CA GLY A 154 10.68 3.35 -8.40
C GLY A 154 10.58 2.01 -7.68
N LEU A 155 9.52 1.22 -7.93
CA LEU A 155 9.37 -0.12 -7.34
C LEU A 155 10.57 -1.00 -7.59
N ARG A 156 11.03 -1.06 -8.84
CA ARG A 156 12.18 -1.90 -9.22
C ARG A 156 13.43 -1.46 -8.46
N ILE A 157 13.67 -0.15 -8.40
CA ILE A 157 14.84 0.42 -7.72
C ILE A 157 14.82 0.08 -6.22
N VAL A 158 13.69 0.33 -5.55
CA VAL A 158 13.57 0.10 -4.10
C VAL A 158 13.53 -1.39 -3.76
N ALA A 159 12.87 -2.22 -4.57
CA ALA A 159 12.81 -3.67 -4.34
C ALA A 159 14.16 -4.37 -4.55
N ASP A 160 15.05 -3.79 -5.35
CA ASP A 160 16.39 -4.33 -5.64
C ASP A 160 17.46 -3.89 -4.60
N ILE A 161 17.08 -3.16 -3.54
CA ILE A 161 18.00 -2.82 -2.45
C ILE A 161 18.44 -4.12 -1.74
N LYS A 162 19.72 -4.45 -1.87
CA LYS A 162 20.35 -5.64 -1.28
C LYS A 162 21.23 -5.29 -0.09
N GLY A 163 21.27 -6.19 0.90
CA GLY A 163 22.20 -6.09 2.03
C GLY A 163 21.88 -4.98 3.04
N MET A 164 20.84 -4.19 2.82
CA MET A 164 20.32 -3.24 3.81
C MET A 164 19.15 -3.87 4.56
N THR A 165 19.19 -3.73 5.88
CA THR A 165 18.05 -4.03 6.75
C THR A 165 16.94 -3.02 6.54
N VAL A 166 15.72 -3.36 6.95
CA VAL A 166 14.64 -2.38 7.03
C VAL A 166 14.60 -1.67 8.37
N ALA A 167 15.40 -2.08 9.38
CA ALA A 167 15.58 -1.30 10.60
C ALA A 167 15.95 0.16 10.26
N ASP A 168 15.36 1.10 11.00
CA ASP A 168 15.52 2.55 10.81
C ASP A 168 15.05 3.07 9.44
N LEU A 169 14.24 2.30 8.71
CA LEU A 169 13.60 2.75 7.47
C LEU A 169 12.85 4.07 7.70
N ASN A 170 13.25 5.08 6.93
CA ASN A 170 12.49 6.31 6.74
C ASN A 170 11.97 6.38 5.30
N TRP A 171 10.76 5.87 5.08
CA TRP A 171 10.16 5.82 3.74
C TRP A 171 10.00 7.20 3.07
N ARG A 172 9.89 8.29 3.84
CA ARG A 172 9.80 9.65 3.28
C ARG A 172 11.11 10.08 2.63
N GLN A 173 12.26 9.66 3.17
CA GLN A 173 13.56 9.90 2.54
C GLN A 173 13.70 9.13 1.22
N VAL A 174 13.12 7.93 1.15
CA VAL A 174 13.06 7.14 -0.09
C VAL A 174 12.20 7.84 -1.13
N GLU A 175 10.99 8.30 -0.75
CA GLU A 175 10.08 9.07 -1.63
C GLU A 175 10.77 10.35 -2.16
N GLN A 176 11.45 11.10 -1.29
CA GLN A 176 12.16 12.33 -1.68
C GLN A 176 13.31 12.06 -2.65
N SER A 177 14.13 11.04 -2.41
CA SER A 177 15.25 10.68 -3.28
C SER A 177 14.79 10.31 -4.69
N MET A 178 13.71 9.53 -4.78
CA MET A 178 13.11 9.12 -6.06
C MET A 178 12.46 10.29 -6.81
N TRP A 179 11.85 11.23 -6.09
CA TRP A 179 11.29 12.44 -6.69
C TRP A 179 12.38 13.34 -7.30
N ILE A 180 13.53 13.44 -6.64
CA ILE A 180 14.69 14.21 -7.15
C ILE A 180 15.25 13.57 -8.42
N GLU A 181 15.43 12.25 -8.44
CA GLU A 181 15.89 11.53 -9.64
C GLU A 181 14.90 11.67 -10.80
N SER A 182 13.59 11.52 -10.54
CA SER A 182 12.57 11.70 -11.57
C SER A 182 12.56 13.11 -12.15
N LYS A 183 12.72 14.15 -11.32
CA LYS A 183 12.84 15.54 -11.81
C LYS A 183 14.07 15.74 -12.68
N ARG A 184 15.20 15.13 -12.32
CA ARG A 184 16.44 15.20 -13.09
C ARG A 184 16.27 14.54 -14.46
N ASP A 185 15.62 13.38 -14.52
CA ASP A 185 15.35 12.68 -15.78
C ASP A 185 14.39 13.45 -16.69
N VAL A 186 13.38 14.11 -16.13
CA VAL A 186 12.46 14.98 -16.89
C VAL A 186 13.22 16.18 -17.47
N LEU A 187 14.03 16.85 -16.66
CA LEU A 187 14.84 17.99 -17.10
C LEU A 187 15.80 17.60 -18.22
N VAL A 188 16.48 16.46 -18.10
CA VAL A 188 17.40 15.94 -19.13
C VAL A 188 16.67 15.68 -20.44
N ARG A 189 15.47 15.09 -20.40
CA ARG A 189 14.65 14.86 -21.61
C ARG A 189 14.20 16.16 -22.26
N GLU A 190 13.88 17.17 -21.47
CA GLU A 190 13.45 18.48 -21.96
C GLU A 190 14.61 19.24 -22.62
N VAL A 191 15.81 19.19 -22.02
CA VAL A 191 17.05 19.73 -22.61
C VAL A 191 17.37 19.02 -23.93
N ILE A 192 17.33 17.68 -23.98
CA ILE A 192 17.56 16.91 -25.22
C ILE A 192 16.54 17.30 -26.30
N ARG A 193 15.27 17.48 -25.93
CA ARG A 193 14.21 17.90 -26.86
C ARG A 193 14.47 19.32 -27.39
N GLU A 194 14.86 20.27 -26.54
CA GLU A 194 15.20 21.63 -26.96
C GLU A 194 16.43 21.68 -27.86
N GLU A 195 17.48 20.91 -27.57
CA GLU A 195 18.66 20.80 -28.43
C GLU A 195 18.30 20.23 -29.79
N LYS A 196 17.42 19.21 -29.83
CA LYS A 196 16.93 18.64 -31.09
C LYS A 196 16.14 19.66 -31.91
N LEU A 197 15.22 20.40 -31.28
CA LEU A 197 14.47 21.50 -31.92
C LEU A 197 15.38 22.64 -32.42
N LYS A 198 16.45 22.97 -31.68
CA LYS A 198 17.46 23.95 -32.12
C LYS A 198 18.27 23.44 -33.31
N SER A 199 18.64 22.16 -33.32
CA SER A 199 19.34 21.54 -34.45
C SER A 199 18.48 21.50 -35.71
N GLU A 200 17.18 21.28 -35.57
CA GLU A 200 16.21 21.26 -36.68
C GLU A 200 15.90 22.68 -37.21
N ARG A 201 15.92 23.71 -36.36
CA ARG A 201 15.79 25.13 -36.78
C ARG A 201 17.07 25.72 -37.37
N ALA A 202 18.25 25.16 -37.07
CA ALA A 202 19.52 25.61 -37.64
C ALA A 202 19.71 25.18 -39.10
N VAL A 203 18.81 24.35 -39.64
CA VAL A 203 18.72 24.01 -41.06
C VAL A 203 17.71 24.96 -41.73
N GLU A 204 18.06 26.25 -41.85
CA GLU A 204 17.39 27.08 -42.85
C GLU A 204 18.00 26.78 -44.24
N PRO A 205 17.19 26.61 -45.29
CA PRO A 205 17.73 26.45 -46.63
C PRO A 205 18.42 27.76 -47.04
N GLY A 206 19.73 27.68 -47.26
CA GLY A 206 20.52 28.80 -47.79
C GLY A 206 19.95 29.28 -49.14
N PRO A 207 20.10 30.58 -49.46
CA PRO A 207 19.35 31.22 -50.54
C PRO A 207 19.98 30.98 -51.91
N TYR A 208 20.13 29.73 -52.35
CA TYR A 208 20.46 29.35 -53.74
C TYR A 208 19.90 27.93 -53.89
N GLU A 209 18.88 27.65 -54.69
CA GLU A 209 18.94 27.58 -56.15
C GLU A 209 17.51 27.78 -56.73
N LEU A 210 17.27 28.97 -57.30
CA LEU A 210 16.43 29.12 -58.48
C LEU A 210 17.40 29.24 -59.68
N TRP A 211 16.97 28.87 -60.88
CA TRP A 211 17.75 28.71 -62.14
C TRP A 211 18.44 27.33 -62.20
N PHE A 212 17.89 26.29 -62.87
CA PHE A 212 17.57 26.17 -64.30
C PHE A 212 16.56 25.05 -64.57
#